data_AF-A0A3B9UDN5-F1
#
_entry.id   AF-A0A3B9UDN5-F1
#
_cell.length_a   1.000
_cell.length_b   1.000
_cell.length_c   1.000
_cell.angle_alpha   90.00
_cell.angle_beta   90.00
_cell.angle_gamma   90.00
#
_symmetry.space_group_name_H-M   'P 1'
#
loop_
_entity.id
_entity.type
_entity.pdbx_description
1 polymer ?
#
loop_
_entity_poly.entity_id
_entity_poly.type
_entity_poly.pdbx_seq_one_letter_code
_entity_poly.pdbx_strand_id
1 'polypeptide(L)'
;MKRLMWAILLLMAVVSADAARVIKVLAIGNSFSEDAIEQYLYELAAAQGDSLVIGNAYIGGCSIDRHWSNAQTGKPEYRYRKIVGGKTVTRNHVALDDIIADDQWDIISLQQASHFSGLPYTFANLQRLKDHVLSICPNKQVEIVWHMTWAYAKDSHHHAFRFYRHDQQLMYNNICLTMADQLPRVGISRIIPVGMAVQKARGKMGDVLCRDGFHLNKAYGRYTAACTWCEFLTGRKVVGNTYHPESVDAQTALLCQKMAHQAMRDIKR
;
A
#
# COMPACT_ATOMS: atom_id res chain seq x y z
N MET A 1 10.05 -49.52 -53.10
CA MET A 1 9.36 -49.68 -51.80
C MET A 1 10.06 -48.81 -50.77
N LYS A 2 9.60 -47.56 -50.58
CA LYS A 2 10.17 -46.60 -49.63
C LYS A 2 9.41 -46.74 -48.30
N ARG A 3 10.11 -47.14 -47.23
CA ARG A 3 9.52 -47.26 -45.87
C ARG A 3 9.43 -45.85 -45.26
N LEU A 4 8.19 -45.46 -44.94
CA LEU A 4 7.84 -44.19 -44.32
C LEU A 4 8.06 -44.29 -42.80
N MET A 5 9.02 -43.55 -42.27
CA MET A 5 9.21 -43.37 -40.82
C MET A 5 8.14 -42.43 -40.28
N TRP A 6 7.32 -42.90 -39.35
CA TRP A 6 6.44 -42.07 -38.54
C TRP A 6 7.21 -41.61 -37.30
N ALA A 7 7.54 -40.32 -37.23
CA ALA A 7 7.98 -39.68 -36.00
C ALA A 7 6.76 -39.11 -35.27
N ILE A 8 6.39 -39.71 -34.14
CA ILE A 8 5.39 -39.17 -33.24
C ILE A 8 6.09 -38.11 -32.39
N LEU A 9 5.87 -36.83 -32.70
CA LEU A 9 6.22 -35.73 -31.80
C LEU A 9 5.23 -35.72 -30.63
N LEU A 10 5.68 -36.15 -29.45
CA LEU A 10 4.97 -35.91 -28.21
C LEU A 10 5.08 -34.41 -27.88
N LEU A 11 4.00 -33.65 -28.10
CA LEU A 11 3.87 -32.32 -27.53
C LEU A 11 3.65 -32.48 -26.01
N MET A 12 4.71 -32.31 -25.22
CA MET A 12 4.52 -32.06 -23.78
C MET A 12 3.95 -30.66 -23.62
N ALA A 13 2.63 -30.56 -23.44
CA ALA A 13 2.04 -29.37 -22.88
C ALA A 13 2.54 -29.27 -21.43
N VAL A 14 3.53 -28.40 -21.19
CA VAL A 14 3.87 -27.97 -19.84
C VAL A 14 2.68 -27.15 -19.36
N VAL A 15 1.75 -27.81 -18.67
CA VAL A 15 0.81 -27.12 -17.81
C VAL A 15 1.66 -26.61 -16.66
N SER A 16 2.19 -25.39 -16.78
CA SER A 16 2.71 -24.68 -15.63
C SER A 16 1.53 -24.50 -14.69
N ALA A 17 1.47 -25.34 -13.65
CA ALA A 17 0.73 -24.96 -12.46
C ALA A 17 1.38 -23.65 -12.00
N ASP A 18 0.67 -22.54 -12.15
CA ASP A 18 1.04 -21.24 -11.57
C ASP A 18 1.20 -21.50 -10.07
N ALA A 19 2.42 -21.80 -9.64
CA ALA A 19 2.73 -21.94 -8.23
C ALA A 19 2.41 -20.58 -7.60
N ALA A 20 1.44 -20.56 -6.68
CA ALA A 20 0.96 -19.34 -6.05
C ALA A 20 2.15 -18.46 -5.64
N ARG A 21 2.30 -17.31 -6.31
CA ARG A 21 3.40 -16.39 -6.03
C ARG A 21 3.16 -15.83 -4.63
N VAL A 22 4.09 -16.10 -3.72
CA VAL A 22 4.08 -15.46 -2.40
C VAL A 22 4.76 -14.11 -2.55
N ILE A 23 4.00 -13.03 -2.41
CA ILE A 23 4.53 -11.66 -2.47
C ILE A 23 4.75 -11.19 -1.04
N LYS A 24 5.97 -10.77 -0.73
CA LYS A 24 6.35 -10.28 0.60
C LYS A 24 6.43 -8.76 0.58
N VAL A 25 5.56 -8.12 1.33
CA VAL A 25 5.47 -6.66 1.39
C VAL A 25 5.58 -6.14 2.82
N LEU A 26 6.38 -5.09 3.02
CA LEU A 26 6.47 -4.36 4.28
C LEU A 26 6.05 -2.91 4.09
N ALA A 27 5.13 -2.41 4.92
CA ALA A 27 4.89 -0.98 5.04
C ALA A 27 5.64 -0.41 6.25
N ILE A 28 6.43 0.64 6.01
CA ILE A 28 6.98 1.48 7.08
C ILE A 28 6.08 2.70 7.19
N GLY A 29 5.27 2.75 8.24
CA GLY A 29 4.20 3.73 8.32
C GLY A 29 3.56 3.86 9.69
N ASN A 30 2.23 3.96 9.68
CA ASN A 30 1.42 4.40 10.82
C ASN A 30 -0.03 3.91 10.69
N SER A 31 -1.00 4.62 11.27
CA SER A 31 -2.42 4.26 11.16
C SER A 31 -2.97 4.29 9.72
N PHE A 32 -2.32 5.00 8.79
CA PHE A 32 -2.73 5.00 7.39
C PHE A 32 -2.27 3.74 6.65
N SER A 33 -1.08 3.19 6.96
CA SER A 33 -0.72 1.86 6.46
C SER A 33 -1.61 0.80 7.10
N GLU A 34 -1.86 0.89 8.42
CA GLU A 34 -2.81 0.01 9.11
C GLU A 34 -4.16 -0.04 8.39
N ASP A 35 -4.76 1.10 8.06
CA ASP A 35 -6.02 1.18 7.32
C ASP A 35 -5.98 0.55 5.91
N ALA A 36 -4.81 0.45 5.29
CA ALA A 36 -4.68 -0.05 3.93
C ALA A 36 -4.34 -1.55 3.83
N ILE A 37 -3.52 -2.07 4.75
CA ILE A 37 -2.88 -3.39 4.57
C ILE A 37 -3.20 -4.43 5.66
N GLU A 38 -3.72 -4.03 6.83
CA GLU A 38 -3.92 -4.98 7.94
C GLU A 38 -5.21 -5.80 7.84
N GLN A 39 -6.09 -5.45 6.91
CA GLN A 39 -7.36 -6.11 6.67
C GLN A 39 -7.66 -6.12 5.17
N TYR A 40 -8.43 -7.12 4.73
CA TYR A 40 -8.94 -7.28 3.37
C TYR A 40 -7.87 -7.61 2.31
N LEU A 41 -6.66 -7.07 2.43
CA LEU A 41 -5.61 -7.21 1.43
C LEU A 41 -5.18 -8.66 1.23
N TYR A 42 -5.03 -9.43 2.32
CA TYR A 42 -4.66 -10.85 2.23
C TYR A 42 -5.74 -11.65 1.49
N GLU A 43 -7.00 -11.47 1.87
CA GLU A 43 -8.14 -12.18 1.29
C GLU A 43 -8.39 -11.78 -0.18
N LEU A 44 -8.20 -10.50 -0.52
CA LEU A 44 -8.28 -10.03 -1.90
C LEU A 44 -7.25 -10.74 -2.79
N ALA A 45 -6.00 -10.87 -2.34
CA ALA A 45 -4.98 -11.58 -3.09
C ALA A 45 -5.29 -13.09 -3.17
N ALA A 46 -5.71 -13.70 -2.06
CA ALA A 46 -6.06 -15.11 -1.99
C ALA A 46 -7.20 -15.47 -2.96
N ALA A 47 -8.21 -14.60 -3.09
CA ALA A 47 -9.32 -14.78 -4.02
C ALA A 47 -8.92 -14.76 -5.51
N GLN A 48 -7.69 -14.34 -5.82
CA GLN A 48 -7.14 -14.33 -7.18
C GLN A 48 -6.00 -15.35 -7.38
N GLY A 49 -5.75 -16.20 -6.38
CA GLY A 49 -4.75 -17.27 -6.43
C GLY A 49 -3.34 -16.84 -5.99
N ASP A 50 -3.16 -15.61 -5.50
CA ASP A 50 -1.88 -15.12 -4.97
C ASP A 50 -1.86 -15.22 -3.43
N SER A 51 -0.66 -15.28 -2.84
CA SER A 51 -0.51 -15.28 -1.38
C SER A 51 0.39 -14.12 -0.96
N LEU A 52 0.11 -13.53 0.20
CA LEU A 52 0.88 -12.41 0.73
C LEU A 52 1.51 -12.75 2.09
N VAL A 53 2.73 -12.24 2.30
CA VAL A 53 3.27 -11.98 3.63
C VAL A 53 3.30 -10.47 3.80
N ILE A 54 2.58 -9.96 4.79
CA ILE A 54 2.39 -8.51 4.97
C ILE A 54 3.01 -8.10 6.30
N GLY A 55 3.97 -7.19 6.29
CA GLY A 55 4.50 -6.52 7.47
C GLY A 55 3.98 -5.08 7.57
N ASN A 56 3.69 -4.62 8.79
CA ASN A 56 3.46 -3.20 9.09
C ASN A 56 4.36 -2.78 10.26
N ALA A 57 5.35 -1.92 9.98
CA ALA A 57 6.15 -1.25 11.00
C ALA A 57 5.38 -0.02 11.49
N TYR A 58 4.53 -0.22 12.51
CA TYR A 58 3.56 0.77 12.96
C TYR A 58 4.08 1.63 14.10
N ILE A 59 3.97 2.96 13.94
CA ILE A 59 3.98 3.95 15.02
C ILE A 59 2.85 4.96 14.73
N GLY A 60 1.99 5.27 15.71
CA GLY A 60 0.88 6.22 15.52
C GLY A 60 1.37 7.61 15.09
N GLY A 61 0.81 8.13 13.99
CA GLY A 61 1.17 9.45 13.44
C GLY A 61 2.62 9.60 12.99
N CYS A 62 3.36 8.51 12.77
CA CYS A 62 4.78 8.57 12.46
C CYS A 62 5.06 9.30 11.13
N SER A 63 5.98 10.27 11.19
CA SER A 63 6.49 11.03 10.05
C SER A 63 7.78 10.42 9.52
N ILE A 64 8.19 10.82 8.31
CA ILE A 64 9.51 10.47 7.74
C ILE A 64 10.64 10.82 8.72
N ASP A 65 10.58 12.00 9.35
CA ASP A 65 11.61 12.44 10.29
C ASP A 65 11.68 11.57 11.53
N ARG A 66 10.53 11.12 12.08
CA ARG A 66 10.52 10.20 13.22
C ARG A 66 11.04 8.82 12.83
N HIS A 67 10.69 8.32 11.64
CA HIS A 67 11.25 7.07 11.13
C HIS A 67 12.77 7.16 11.00
N TRP A 68 13.27 8.24 10.38
CA TRP A 68 14.70 8.49 10.23
C TRP A 68 15.41 8.61 11.57
N SER A 69 14.89 9.41 12.51
CA SER A 69 15.45 9.54 13.85
C SER A 69 15.52 8.20 14.60
N ASN A 70 14.47 7.39 14.53
CA ASN A 70 14.46 6.07 15.14
C ASN A 70 15.47 5.11 14.48
N ALA A 71 15.63 5.17 13.15
CA ALA A 71 16.60 4.39 12.41
C ALA A 71 18.04 4.75 12.80
N GLN A 72 18.35 6.05 12.86
CA GLN A 72 19.68 6.53 13.28
C GLN A 72 20.06 6.14 14.71
N THR A 73 19.07 6.05 15.59
CA THR A 73 19.30 5.83 17.03
C THR A 73 19.03 4.38 17.45
N GLY A 74 18.60 3.51 16.54
CA GLY A 74 18.21 2.13 16.84
C GLY A 74 17.03 2.02 17.82
N LYS A 75 16.16 3.04 17.91
CA LYS A 75 15.15 3.11 18.97
C LYS A 75 14.04 2.07 18.76
N PRO A 76 13.78 1.18 19.73
CA PRO A 76 12.78 0.11 19.60
C PRO A 76 11.35 0.62 19.88
N GLU A 77 10.79 1.39 18.95
CA GLU A 77 9.50 2.08 19.13
C GLU A 77 8.34 1.43 18.38
N TYR A 78 8.63 0.50 17.48
CA TYR A 78 7.64 0.00 16.53
C TYR A 78 6.79 -1.10 17.17
N ARG A 79 5.49 -1.05 16.89
CA ARG A 79 4.62 -2.22 16.96
C ARG A 79 4.69 -2.92 15.61
N TYR A 80 5.50 -3.97 15.50
CA TYR A 80 5.60 -4.74 14.29
C TYR A 80 4.47 -5.74 14.19
N ARG A 81 3.64 -5.64 13.15
CA ARG A 81 2.50 -6.52 12.91
C ARG A 81 2.73 -7.27 11.62
N LYS A 82 2.77 -8.60 11.67
CA LYS A 82 3.04 -9.46 10.52
C LYS A 82 1.84 -10.37 10.28
N ILE A 83 1.36 -10.40 9.04
CA ILE A 83 0.24 -11.22 8.60
C ILE A 83 0.78 -12.32 7.69
N VAL A 84 0.59 -13.56 8.09
CA VAL A 84 0.97 -14.76 7.34
C VAL A 84 -0.22 -15.71 7.34
N GLY A 85 -0.64 -16.17 6.16
CA GLY A 85 -1.82 -17.04 6.09
C GLY A 85 -3.10 -16.38 6.60
N GLY A 86 -3.23 -15.05 6.45
CA GLY A 86 -4.36 -14.28 6.99
C GLY A 86 -4.36 -14.09 8.51
N LYS A 87 -3.31 -14.53 9.22
CA LYS A 87 -3.21 -14.43 10.68
C LYS A 87 -2.18 -13.39 11.09
N THR A 88 -2.57 -12.48 11.99
CA THR A 88 -1.70 -11.42 12.50
C THR A 88 -0.95 -11.85 13.75
N VAL A 89 0.36 -11.65 13.75
CA VAL A 89 1.24 -11.71 14.93
C VAL A 89 1.79 -10.33 15.20
N THR A 90 1.82 -9.90 16.46
CA THR A 90 2.32 -8.58 16.86
C THR A 90 3.50 -8.70 17.81
N ARG A 91 4.58 -7.98 17.51
CA ARG A 91 5.73 -7.74 18.38
C ARG A 91 5.79 -6.25 18.74
N ASN A 92 5.90 -5.93 20.02
CA ASN A 92 6.05 -4.54 20.50
C ASN A 92 7.53 -4.25 20.77
N HIS A 93 7.88 -2.96 20.81
CA HIS A 93 9.23 -2.48 21.10
C HIS A 93 10.29 -3.10 20.19
N VAL A 94 10.06 -3.03 18.87
CA VAL A 94 11.00 -3.55 17.86
C VAL A 94 11.72 -2.36 17.22
N ALA A 95 13.03 -2.49 16.97
CA ALA A 95 13.78 -1.50 16.19
C ALA A 95 13.43 -1.62 14.71
N LEU A 96 13.58 -0.53 13.94
CA LEU A 96 13.23 -0.55 12.51
C LEU A 96 14.10 -1.57 11.76
N ASP A 97 15.38 -1.65 12.10
CA ASP A 97 16.36 -2.52 11.43
C ASP A 97 15.99 -3.99 11.56
N ASP A 98 15.53 -4.42 12.75
CA ASP A 98 15.06 -5.78 12.99
C ASP A 98 13.82 -6.11 12.13
N ILE A 99 12.95 -5.13 11.87
CA ILE A 99 11.76 -5.34 11.03
C ILE A 99 12.14 -5.47 9.56
N ILE A 100 13.07 -4.62 9.09
CA ILE A 100 13.56 -4.66 7.72
C ILE A 100 14.31 -5.98 7.46
N ALA A 101 15.06 -6.48 8.45
CA ALA A 101 15.81 -7.73 8.35
C ALA A 101 14.96 -9.00 8.55
N ASP A 102 13.70 -8.88 9.00
CA ASP A 102 12.83 -10.00 9.38
C ASP A 102 12.46 -10.93 8.19
N ASP A 103 12.52 -10.44 6.95
CA ASP A 103 12.17 -11.22 5.77
C ASP A 103 12.90 -10.76 4.50
N GLN A 104 12.82 -11.59 3.46
CA GLN A 104 13.25 -11.25 2.09
C GLN A 104 12.13 -10.45 1.40
N TRP A 105 11.89 -9.22 1.86
CA TRP A 105 10.82 -8.37 1.32
C TRP A 105 11.02 -8.14 -0.19
N ASP A 106 9.98 -8.38 -0.97
CA ASP A 106 9.97 -8.04 -2.40
C ASP A 106 9.73 -6.54 -2.59
N ILE A 107 8.85 -5.98 -1.74
CA ILE A 107 8.42 -4.59 -1.80
C ILE A 107 8.45 -3.98 -0.39
N ILE A 108 9.00 -2.77 -0.27
CA ILE A 108 8.87 -1.95 0.94
C ILE A 108 8.22 -0.63 0.57
N SER A 109 7.08 -0.31 1.20
CA SER A 109 6.42 0.98 1.02
C SER A 109 6.87 1.98 2.07
N LEU A 110 7.14 3.21 1.65
CA LEU A 110 7.28 4.38 2.53
C LEU A 110 6.05 5.29 2.40
N GLN A 111 5.80 6.10 3.42
CA GLN A 111 4.79 7.15 3.41
C GLN A 111 5.17 8.29 4.36
N GLN A 112 4.49 9.42 4.22
CA GLN A 112 4.53 10.52 5.18
C GLN A 112 3.36 10.42 6.18
N ALA A 113 3.48 11.09 7.33
CA ALA A 113 2.34 11.36 8.20
C ALA A 113 1.30 12.21 7.45
N SER A 114 0.02 11.89 7.61
CA SER A 114 -1.05 12.45 6.78
C SER A 114 -1.22 13.97 6.88
N HIS A 115 -0.93 14.57 8.02
CA HIS A 115 -0.95 16.03 8.16
C HIS A 115 0.19 16.72 7.38
N PHE A 116 1.27 16.00 7.08
CA PHE A 116 2.43 16.49 6.33
C PHE A 116 2.48 16.00 4.87
N SER A 117 1.56 15.12 4.45
CA SER A 117 1.66 14.42 3.16
C SER A 117 1.57 15.32 1.92
N GLY A 118 1.04 16.53 2.05
CA GLY A 118 1.03 17.54 0.99
C GLY A 118 1.96 18.73 1.25
N LEU A 119 2.97 18.58 2.10
CA LEU A 119 3.93 19.64 2.44
C LEU A 119 5.35 19.23 2.02
N PRO A 120 5.87 19.73 0.87
CA PRO A 120 7.14 19.25 0.29
C PRO A 120 8.35 19.32 1.21
N TYR A 121 8.47 20.38 2.02
CA TYR A 121 9.62 20.56 2.91
C TYR A 121 9.76 19.45 3.97
N THR A 122 8.68 18.72 4.28
CA THR A 122 8.69 17.62 5.26
C THR A 122 9.31 16.32 4.72
N PHE A 123 9.71 16.30 3.45
CA PHE A 123 10.33 15.15 2.78
C PHE A 123 11.86 15.19 2.83
N ALA A 124 12.45 16.18 3.51
CA ALA A 124 13.90 16.40 3.53
C ALA A 124 14.74 15.18 3.94
N ASN A 125 14.22 14.31 4.81
CA ASN A 125 14.91 13.08 5.24
C ASN A 125 14.51 11.81 4.46
N LEU A 126 13.67 11.91 3.44
CA LEU A 126 13.19 10.75 2.69
C LEU A 126 14.33 9.96 2.04
N GLN A 127 15.30 10.65 1.42
CA GLN A 127 16.44 9.99 0.80
C GLN A 127 17.26 9.21 1.84
N ARG A 128 17.52 9.81 3.01
CA ARG A 128 18.28 9.15 4.10
C ARG A 128 17.55 7.93 4.65
N LEU A 129 16.24 8.06 4.88
CA LEU A 129 15.41 6.93 5.32
C LEU A 129 15.42 5.80 4.29
N LYS A 130 15.25 6.12 3.00
CA LYS A 130 15.28 5.14 1.91
C LYS A 130 16.63 4.41 1.84
N ASP A 131 17.74 5.15 1.91
CA ASP A 131 19.08 4.57 1.84
C ASP A 131 19.37 3.66 3.04
N HIS A 132 18.90 4.03 4.22
CA HIS A 132 18.96 3.17 5.40
C HIS A 132 18.15 1.89 5.23
N VAL A 133 16.92 1.98 4.71
CA VAL A 133 16.11 0.79 4.44
C VAL A 133 16.83 -0.15 3.46
N LEU A 134 17.41 0.37 2.39
CA LEU A 134 18.15 -0.41 1.40
C LEU A 134 19.44 -1.03 1.95
N SER A 135 20.13 -0.35 2.86
CA SER A 135 21.37 -0.88 3.46
C SER A 135 21.08 -2.09 4.35
N ILE A 136 19.99 -2.04 5.13
CA ILE A 136 19.57 -3.12 6.03
C ILE A 136 18.85 -4.26 5.30
N CYS A 137 18.07 -3.97 4.24
CA CYS A 137 17.23 -4.97 3.60
C CYS A 137 18.05 -6.17 3.08
N PRO A 138 17.72 -7.41 3.49
CA PRO A 138 18.42 -8.61 3.03
C PRO A 138 18.28 -8.84 1.52
N ASN A 139 17.09 -8.57 0.96
CA ASN A 139 16.84 -8.69 -0.46
C ASN A 139 17.38 -7.46 -1.21
N LYS A 140 18.47 -7.63 -1.96
CA LYS A 140 19.08 -6.53 -2.73
C LYS A 140 18.32 -6.15 -4.00
N GLN A 141 17.28 -6.90 -4.35
CA GLN A 141 16.34 -6.59 -5.44
C GLN A 141 15.03 -5.98 -4.91
N VAL A 142 14.95 -5.66 -3.61
CA VAL A 142 13.75 -5.06 -3.02
C VAL A 142 13.37 -3.78 -3.76
N GLU A 143 12.07 -3.64 -4.02
CA GLU A 143 11.53 -2.44 -4.64
C GLU A 143 11.04 -1.47 -3.55
N ILE A 144 11.54 -0.24 -3.55
CA ILE A 144 10.98 0.83 -2.71
C ILE A 144 9.86 1.53 -3.48
N VAL A 145 8.67 1.57 -2.86
CA VAL A 145 7.46 2.17 -3.43
C VAL A 145 6.88 3.21 -2.49
N TRP A 146 6.05 4.11 -3.01
CA TRP A 146 5.37 5.11 -2.21
C TRP A 146 3.91 4.76 -1.96
N HIS A 147 3.47 4.74 -0.70
CA HIS A 147 2.05 4.68 -0.36
C HIS A 147 1.46 6.10 -0.35
N MET A 148 0.74 6.44 -1.43
CA MET A 148 0.01 7.72 -1.52
C MET A 148 -1.20 7.68 -0.60
N THR A 149 -1.14 8.43 0.51
CA THR A 149 -2.25 8.60 1.45
C THR A 149 -3.32 9.55 0.89
N TRP A 150 -4.47 9.62 1.57
CA TRP A 150 -5.64 10.40 1.17
C TRP A 150 -5.74 11.75 1.91
N ALA A 151 -6.45 12.69 1.30
CA ALA A 151 -6.90 13.91 1.96
C ALA A 151 -7.94 13.59 3.04
N TYR A 152 -8.03 14.44 4.07
CA TYR A 152 -9.03 14.35 5.13
C TYR A 152 -10.45 14.57 4.60
N ALA A 153 -11.46 14.18 5.39
CA ALA A 153 -12.85 14.50 5.11
C ALA A 153 -13.08 16.03 5.17
N LYS A 154 -14.08 16.53 4.44
CA LYS A 154 -14.44 17.96 4.37
C LYS A 154 -14.81 18.53 5.73
N ASP A 155 -15.43 17.72 6.59
CA ASP A 155 -15.84 18.06 7.94
C ASP A 155 -14.77 17.70 9.00
N SER A 156 -13.55 17.37 8.59
CA SER A 156 -12.51 16.96 9.51
C SER A 156 -12.16 18.06 10.51
N HIS A 157 -12.28 17.73 11.80
CA HIS A 157 -11.85 18.59 12.91
C HIS A 157 -10.39 18.39 13.30
N HIS A 158 -9.61 17.61 12.52
CA HIS A 158 -8.20 17.40 12.81
C HIS A 158 -7.45 18.75 12.78
N HIS A 159 -6.82 19.15 13.90
CA HIS A 159 -6.23 20.49 14.04
C HIS A 159 -5.25 20.86 12.92
N ALA A 160 -4.46 19.89 12.46
CA ALA A 160 -3.47 20.08 11.40
C ALA A 160 -4.09 20.25 9.99
N PHE A 161 -5.41 20.06 9.83
CA PHE A 161 -6.08 20.31 8.55
C PHE A 161 -6.03 21.80 8.16
N ARG A 162 -5.74 22.69 9.12
CA ARG A 162 -5.42 24.11 8.89
C ARG A 162 -4.25 24.32 7.93
N PHE A 163 -3.30 23.38 7.83
CA PHE A 163 -2.20 23.45 6.85
C PHE A 163 -2.71 23.44 5.41
N TYR A 164 -3.92 22.92 5.21
CA TYR A 164 -4.62 22.88 3.94
C TYR A 164 -5.90 23.73 3.99
N ARG A 165 -5.95 24.74 4.87
CA ARG A 165 -7.09 25.66 5.03
C ARG A 165 -8.43 24.97 5.27
N HIS A 166 -8.42 23.79 5.89
CA HIS A 166 -9.60 22.96 6.08
C HIS A 166 -10.31 22.60 4.75
N ASP A 167 -9.57 22.51 3.65
CA ASP A 167 -10.09 22.21 2.33
C ASP A 167 -9.56 20.86 1.83
N GLN A 168 -10.48 19.91 1.62
CA GLN A 168 -10.16 18.55 1.17
C GLN A 168 -9.51 18.55 -0.22
N GLN A 169 -10.00 19.37 -1.14
CA GLN A 169 -9.51 19.39 -2.51
C GLN A 169 -8.11 20.02 -2.57
N LEU A 170 -7.87 21.06 -1.78
CA LEU A 170 -6.54 21.66 -1.61
C LEU A 170 -5.57 20.64 -1.02
N MET A 171 -5.96 19.92 0.03
CA MET A 171 -5.12 18.86 0.61
C MET A 171 -4.80 17.77 -0.40
N TYR A 172 -5.81 17.28 -1.13
CA TYR A 172 -5.61 16.26 -2.16
C TYR A 172 -4.66 16.74 -3.27
N ASN A 173 -4.87 17.95 -3.78
CA ASN A 173 -4.02 18.55 -4.81
C ASN A 173 -2.58 18.69 -4.30
N ASN A 174 -2.40 19.17 -3.07
CA ASN A 174 -1.08 19.32 -2.46
C ASN A 174 -0.37 17.98 -2.28
N ILE A 175 -1.09 16.91 -1.91
CA ILE A 175 -0.54 15.55 -1.84
C ILE A 175 -0.03 15.13 -3.22
N CYS A 176 -0.88 15.22 -4.26
CA CYS A 176 -0.50 14.88 -5.64
C CYS A 176 0.74 15.64 -6.12
N LEU A 177 0.76 16.96 -5.95
CA LEU A 177 1.88 17.82 -6.36
C LEU A 177 3.16 17.50 -5.57
N THR A 178 3.04 17.26 -4.27
CA THR A 178 4.19 16.93 -3.42
C THR A 178 4.84 15.63 -3.87
N MET A 179 4.06 14.59 -4.18
CA MET A 179 4.63 13.32 -4.64
C MET A 179 5.27 13.45 -6.02
N ALA A 180 4.62 14.16 -6.95
CA ALA A 180 5.15 14.40 -8.29
C ALA A 180 6.49 15.16 -8.25
N ASP A 181 6.69 16.04 -7.26
CA ASP A 181 7.92 16.80 -7.09
C ASP A 181 9.00 16.06 -6.27
N GLN A 182 8.63 15.44 -5.14
CA GLN A 182 9.60 14.92 -4.17
C GLN A 182 10.08 13.50 -4.47
N LEU A 183 9.21 12.62 -4.99
CA LEU A 183 9.57 11.20 -5.20
C LEU A 183 10.61 10.96 -6.31
N PRO A 184 10.56 11.66 -7.47
CA PRO A 184 11.58 11.50 -8.50
C PRO A 184 12.98 11.91 -8.03
N ARG A 185 13.07 12.92 -7.15
CA ARG A 185 14.35 13.40 -6.58
C ARG A 185 15.06 12.34 -5.74
N VAL A 186 14.30 11.39 -5.20
CA VAL A 186 14.81 10.26 -4.43
C VAL A 186 14.66 8.94 -5.19
N GLY A 187 14.44 8.98 -6.50
CA GLY A 187 14.37 7.78 -7.35
C GLY A 187 13.24 6.80 -7.00
N ILE A 188 12.17 7.24 -6.33
CA ILE A 188 10.97 6.43 -6.12
C ILE A 188 10.02 6.69 -7.28
N SER A 189 9.82 5.70 -8.14
CA SER A 189 9.03 5.83 -9.36
C SER A 189 7.65 5.17 -9.27
N ARG A 190 7.47 4.18 -8.40
CA ARG A 190 6.21 3.45 -8.26
C ARG A 190 5.43 3.88 -7.03
N ILE A 191 4.16 4.20 -7.27
CA ILE A 191 3.23 4.75 -6.27
C ILE A 191 2.02 3.81 -6.18
N ILE A 192 1.59 3.51 -4.97
CA ILE A 192 0.31 2.87 -4.66
C ILE A 192 -0.72 3.99 -4.42
N PRO A 193 -1.61 4.29 -5.39
CA PRO A 193 -2.37 5.54 -5.46
C PRO A 193 -3.64 5.54 -4.58
N VAL A 194 -3.55 5.14 -3.31
CA VAL A 194 -4.73 5.02 -2.43
C VAL A 194 -5.47 6.35 -2.29
N GLY A 195 -4.75 7.46 -2.12
CA GLY A 195 -5.35 8.79 -2.06
C GLY A 195 -6.20 9.15 -3.27
N MET A 196 -5.77 8.71 -4.46
CA MET A 196 -6.50 8.88 -5.71
C MET A 196 -7.75 8.00 -5.75
N ALA A 197 -7.65 6.75 -5.31
CA ALA A 197 -8.79 5.83 -5.23
C ALA A 197 -9.86 6.34 -4.27
N VAL A 198 -9.46 6.83 -3.09
CA VAL A 198 -10.36 7.43 -2.10
C VAL A 198 -11.03 8.68 -2.66
N GLN A 199 -10.29 9.56 -3.34
CA GLN A 199 -10.87 10.78 -3.93
C GLN A 199 -11.88 10.46 -5.04
N LYS A 200 -11.61 9.43 -5.86
CA LYS A 200 -12.56 8.93 -6.87
C LYS A 200 -13.82 8.34 -6.21
N ALA A 201 -13.65 7.55 -5.15
CA ALA A 201 -14.76 6.98 -4.40
C ALA A 201 -15.65 8.06 -3.78
N ARG A 202 -15.08 9.14 -3.23
CA ARG A 202 -15.84 10.30 -2.75
C ARG A 202 -16.73 10.91 -3.83
N GLY A 203 -16.26 10.98 -5.07
CA GLY A 203 -17.05 11.48 -6.20
C GLY A 203 -18.25 10.59 -6.58
N LYS A 204 -18.35 9.37 -6.03
CA LYS A 204 -19.45 8.43 -6.27
C LYS A 204 -20.30 8.17 -5.03
N MET A 205 -19.69 8.17 -3.85
CA MET A 205 -20.30 7.74 -2.60
C MET A 205 -20.60 8.91 -1.65
N GLY A 206 -20.12 10.12 -1.96
CA GLY A 206 -20.06 11.21 -0.99
C GLY A 206 -18.89 11.05 -0.03
N ASP A 207 -18.74 11.98 0.91
CA ASP A 207 -17.58 12.04 1.80
C ASP A 207 -17.75 11.19 3.06
N VAL A 208 -18.05 9.91 2.84
CA VAL A 208 -18.39 8.93 3.89
C VAL A 208 -17.25 7.93 4.11
N LEU A 209 -16.10 8.15 3.48
CA LEU A 209 -14.97 7.22 3.43
C LEU A 209 -14.13 7.22 4.71
N CYS A 210 -14.32 8.20 5.59
CA CYS A 210 -13.58 8.34 6.85
C CYS A 210 -14.46 8.08 8.06
N ARG A 211 -13.89 7.55 9.16
CA ARG A 211 -14.60 7.29 10.43
C ARG A 211 -14.52 8.43 11.45
N ASP A 212 -13.47 9.24 11.37
CA ASP A 212 -13.11 10.26 12.35
C ASP A 212 -12.58 11.53 11.68
N GLY A 213 -13.00 11.76 10.44
CA GLY A 213 -12.56 12.88 9.61
C GLY A 213 -11.21 12.69 8.92
N PHE A 214 -10.45 11.62 9.20
CA PHE A 214 -9.17 11.41 8.50
C PHE A 214 -8.75 9.95 8.33
N HIS A 215 -9.03 9.05 9.27
CA HIS A 215 -8.81 7.63 9.04
C HIS A 215 -9.98 7.02 8.26
N LEU A 216 -9.71 5.98 7.47
CA LEU A 216 -10.72 5.33 6.66
C LEU A 216 -11.77 4.64 7.53
N ASN A 217 -13.01 4.64 7.08
CA ASN A 217 -14.04 3.85 7.73
C ASN A 217 -13.70 2.36 7.64
N LYS A 218 -14.18 1.59 8.62
CA LYS A 218 -13.82 0.17 8.74
C LYS A 218 -14.39 -0.70 7.61
N ALA A 219 -15.34 -0.20 6.81
CA ALA A 219 -15.98 -0.91 5.72
C ALA A 219 -15.31 -0.52 4.38
N TYR A 220 -16.04 0.18 3.51
CA TYR A 220 -15.63 0.47 2.14
C TYR A 220 -14.44 1.45 2.00
N GLY A 221 -14.14 2.25 3.03
CA GLY A 221 -12.93 3.08 3.06
C GLY A 221 -11.66 2.22 3.01
N ARG A 222 -11.47 1.38 4.05
CA ARG A 222 -10.37 0.42 4.12
C ARG A 222 -10.39 -0.58 2.95
N TYR A 223 -11.56 -1.03 2.51
CA TYR A 223 -11.68 -1.94 1.35
C TYR A 223 -11.21 -1.28 0.04
N THR A 224 -11.50 0.00 -0.18
CA THR A 224 -10.98 0.75 -1.35
C THR A 224 -9.44 0.83 -1.34
N ALA A 225 -8.86 1.07 -0.16
CA ALA A 225 -7.41 1.08 0.00
C ALA A 225 -6.80 -0.30 -0.26
N ALA A 226 -7.35 -1.35 0.34
CA ALA A 226 -6.91 -2.73 0.13
C ALA A 226 -7.05 -3.18 -1.33
N CYS A 227 -8.11 -2.79 -2.04
CA CYS A 227 -8.26 -3.06 -3.47
C CYS A 227 -7.13 -2.43 -4.30
N THR A 228 -6.74 -1.20 -3.95
CA THR A 228 -5.68 -0.47 -4.64
C THR A 228 -4.31 -1.12 -4.41
N TRP A 229 -4.05 -1.52 -3.16
CA TRP A 229 -2.86 -2.28 -2.80
C TRP A 229 -2.82 -3.64 -3.49
N CYS A 230 -3.94 -4.38 -3.51
CA CYS A 230 -4.01 -5.68 -4.16
C CYS A 230 -3.64 -5.60 -5.64
N GLU A 231 -4.27 -4.68 -6.40
CA GLU A 231 -3.96 -4.53 -7.84
C GLU A 231 -2.51 -4.09 -8.08
N PHE A 232 -1.95 -3.27 -7.19
CA PHE A 232 -0.54 -2.88 -7.27
C PHE A 232 0.40 -4.08 -7.07
N LEU A 233 0.15 -4.90 -6.05
CA LEU A 233 1.02 -6.01 -5.67
C LEU A 233 0.93 -7.17 -6.66
N THR A 234 -0.29 -7.60 -7.01
CA THR A 234 -0.49 -8.77 -7.87
C THR A 234 -0.33 -8.43 -9.35
N GLY A 235 -0.45 -7.14 -9.72
CA GLY A 235 -0.55 -6.72 -11.12
C GLY A 235 -1.85 -7.17 -11.81
N ARG A 236 -2.75 -7.85 -11.09
CA ARG A 236 -4.04 -8.32 -11.58
C ARG A 236 -5.10 -7.27 -11.32
N LYS A 237 -6.02 -7.12 -12.27
CA LYS A 237 -7.18 -6.22 -12.14
C LYS A 237 -8.02 -6.62 -10.93
N VAL A 238 -8.31 -5.68 -10.03
CA VAL A 238 -9.13 -5.96 -8.83
C VAL A 238 -10.63 -5.94 -9.11
N VAL A 239 -11.07 -5.35 -10.22
CA VAL A 239 -12.49 -5.36 -10.64
C VAL A 239 -12.93 -6.78 -10.97
N GLY A 240 -13.96 -7.25 -10.27
CA GLY A 240 -14.45 -8.62 -10.39
C GLY A 240 -13.81 -9.59 -9.39
N ASN A 241 -12.98 -9.10 -8.46
CA ASN A 241 -12.54 -9.90 -7.34
C ASN A 241 -13.75 -10.39 -6.54
N THR A 242 -13.81 -11.70 -6.28
CA THR A 242 -14.94 -12.37 -5.62
C THR A 242 -14.98 -12.11 -4.12
N TYR A 243 -13.87 -11.70 -3.52
CA TYR A 243 -13.82 -11.34 -2.11
C TYR A 243 -14.30 -9.90 -1.87
N HIS A 244 -15.26 -9.77 -0.97
CA HIS A 244 -15.55 -8.55 -0.24
C HIS A 244 -15.95 -8.91 1.19
N PRO A 245 -15.68 -8.04 2.19
CA PRO A 245 -16.11 -8.31 3.55
C PRO A 245 -17.64 -8.24 3.67
N GLU A 246 -18.22 -8.97 4.63
CA GLU A 246 -19.67 -9.00 4.87
C GLU A 246 -20.27 -7.61 5.14
N SER A 247 -19.46 -6.68 5.68
CA SER A 247 -19.86 -5.31 5.96
C SER A 247 -19.97 -4.39 4.73
N VAL A 248 -19.64 -4.91 3.54
CA VAL A 248 -19.69 -4.18 2.27
C VAL A 248 -20.54 -4.99 1.29
N ASP A 249 -21.69 -4.45 0.88
CA ASP A 249 -22.52 -5.11 -0.12
C ASP A 249 -21.83 -5.19 -1.49
N ALA A 250 -22.29 -6.09 -2.35
CA ALA A 250 -21.65 -6.38 -3.63
C ALA A 250 -21.60 -5.17 -4.59
N GLN A 251 -22.60 -4.28 -4.55
CA GLN A 251 -22.63 -3.09 -5.40
C GLN A 251 -21.59 -2.07 -4.92
N THR A 252 -21.51 -1.86 -3.61
CA THR A 252 -20.50 -1.01 -2.99
C THR A 252 -19.09 -1.58 -3.21
N ALA A 253 -18.90 -2.89 -3.06
CA ALA A 253 -17.62 -3.55 -3.32
C ALA A 253 -17.17 -3.33 -4.77
N LEU A 254 -18.05 -3.56 -5.75
CA LEU A 254 -17.76 -3.35 -7.16
C LEU A 254 -17.39 -1.87 -7.44
N LEU A 255 -18.04 -0.92 -6.79
CA LEU A 255 -17.70 0.49 -6.90
C LEU A 255 -16.29 0.77 -6.37
N CYS A 256 -15.96 0.29 -5.17
CA CYS A 256 -14.61 0.41 -4.59
C CYS A 256 -13.53 -0.18 -5.51
N GLN A 257 -13.75 -1.38 -6.04
CA GLN A 257 -12.84 -2.02 -6.98
C GLN A 257 -12.63 -1.18 -8.25
N LYS A 258 -13.71 -0.60 -8.81
CA LYS A 258 -13.62 0.28 -9.99
C LYS A 258 -12.82 1.55 -9.69
N MET A 259 -12.97 2.14 -8.50
CA MET A 259 -12.24 3.35 -8.12
C MET A 259 -10.75 3.06 -7.88
N ALA A 260 -10.43 1.94 -7.24
CA ALA A 260 -9.07 1.45 -7.10
C ALA A 260 -8.40 1.20 -8.47
N HIS A 261 -9.07 0.47 -9.36
CA HIS A 261 -8.56 0.19 -10.70
C HIS A 261 -8.37 1.47 -11.53
N GLN A 262 -9.30 2.42 -11.46
CA GLN A 262 -9.16 3.69 -12.15
C GLN A 262 -7.98 4.51 -11.62
N ALA A 263 -7.75 4.52 -10.29
CA ALA A 263 -6.57 5.15 -9.70
C ALA A 263 -5.26 4.51 -10.21
N MET A 264 -5.22 3.17 -10.29
CA MET A 264 -4.07 2.42 -10.84
C MET A 264 -3.81 2.70 -12.33
N ARG A 265 -4.85 2.98 -13.11
CA ARG A 265 -4.70 3.39 -14.52
C ARG A 265 -4.22 4.84 -14.66
N ASP A 266 -4.70 5.72 -13.81
CA ASP A 266 -4.42 7.15 -13.92
C ASP A 266 -3.03 7.51 -13.35
N ILE A 267 -2.53 6.81 -12.33
CA ILE A 267 -1.17 7.03 -11.80
C ILE A 267 -0.05 6.60 -12.77
N LYS A 268 -0.36 5.75 -13.75
CA LYS A 268 0.58 5.30 -14.78
C LYS A 268 0.75 6.32 -15.92
N ARG A 269 -0.02 7.40 -15.91
CA ARG A 269 0.01 8.49 -16.90
C ARG A 269 0.71 9.71 -16.32
#